data_AF-A0A817CD91-F1
#
_entry.id   AF-A0A817CD91-F1
#
_cell.length_a   1.000
_cell.length_b   1.000
_cell.length_c   1.000
_cell.angle_alpha   90.00
_cell.angle_beta   90.00
_cell.angle_gamma   90.00
#
_symmetry.space_group_name_H-M   'P 1'
#
loop_
_entity.id
_entity.type
_entity.pdbx_description
1 polymer ?
#
loop_
_entity_poly.entity_id
_entity_poly.type
_entity_poly.pdbx_seq_one_letter_code
_entity_poly.pdbx_strand_id
1 'polypeptide(L)'
;MPRRLALEPCLNDVGNVSQALSSLGFQVHFVKDLSYKSMKSMTDQFVNSIQPDVIVILYFSGHACQFNDNNYLIPMNADEIWTGNVNSTAIDAQNLISAMDSKHPRLIMRILG
;
A
#
# COMPACT_ATOMS: atom_id res chain seq x y z
N MET A 1 -8.87 24.35 20.03
CA MET A 1 -9.12 23.93 18.64
C MET A 1 -7.96 23.03 18.21
N PRO A 2 -8.10 21.71 18.03
CA PRO A 2 -6.97 20.90 17.58
C PRO A 2 -6.75 21.13 16.08
N ARG A 3 -5.51 21.47 15.75
CA ARG A 3 -4.98 21.68 14.40
C ARG A 3 -5.13 20.38 13.61
N ARG A 4 -5.79 20.39 12.46
CA ARG A 4 -5.66 19.30 11.46
C ARG A 4 -4.16 19.10 11.24
N LEU A 5 -3.60 18.02 11.79
CA LEU A 5 -2.23 17.62 11.49
C LEU A 5 -2.20 17.36 9.98
N ALA A 6 -1.40 18.17 9.32
CA ALA A 6 -1.39 18.32 7.88
C ALA A 6 -0.94 17.01 7.22
N LEU A 7 -1.81 16.42 6.41
CA LEU A 7 -1.48 15.37 5.43
C LEU A 7 -0.69 15.93 4.23
N GLU A 8 -0.42 17.24 4.21
CA GLU A 8 0.31 17.95 3.15
C GLU A 8 1.72 17.39 2.86
N PRO A 9 2.53 16.93 3.85
CA PRO A 9 3.87 16.38 3.56
C PRO A 9 3.84 15.03 2.82
N CYS A 10 3.02 14.09 3.29
CA CYS A 10 2.96 12.72 2.75
C CYS A 10 2.47 12.69 1.29
N LEU A 11 1.54 13.57 0.93
CA LEU A 11 1.00 13.66 -0.44
C LEU A 11 2.04 14.14 -1.45
N ASN A 12 2.90 15.09 -1.05
CA ASN A 12 4.02 15.52 -1.88
C ASN A 12 5.04 14.38 -2.07
N ASP A 13 5.27 13.57 -1.03
CA ASP A 13 6.25 12.48 -1.10
C ASP A 13 5.81 11.35 -2.05
N VAL A 14 4.55 10.91 -1.99
CA VAL A 14 4.07 9.83 -2.87
C VAL A 14 4.06 10.28 -4.34
N GLY A 15 3.71 11.55 -4.61
CA GLY A 15 3.75 12.13 -5.94
C GLY A 15 5.16 12.20 -6.51
N ASN A 16 6.13 12.64 -5.70
CA ASN A 16 7.54 12.70 -6.11
C ASN A 16 8.12 11.31 -6.38
N VAL A 17 7.83 10.33 -5.52
CA VAL A 17 8.24 8.93 -5.73
C VAL A 17 7.62 8.37 -7.01
N SER A 18 6.33 8.62 -7.26
CA SER A 18 5.66 8.20 -8.49
C SER A 18 6.34 8.77 -9.73
N GLN A 19 6.67 10.07 -9.72
CA GLN A 19 7.31 10.72 -10.87
C GLN A 19 8.73 10.19 -11.11
N ALA A 20 9.50 9.96 -10.03
CA ALA A 20 10.84 9.37 -10.12
C ALA A 20 10.80 7.95 -10.71
N LEU A 21 9.91 7.09 -10.21
CA LEU A 21 9.77 5.72 -10.69
C LEU A 21 9.31 5.66 -12.15
N SER A 22 8.33 6.48 -12.53
CA SER A 22 7.88 6.60 -13.93
C SER A 22 9.03 7.05 -14.84
N SER A 23 9.85 7.99 -14.40
CA SER A 23 11.02 8.49 -15.17
C SER A 23 12.11 7.42 -15.34
N LEU A 24 12.18 6.44 -14.43
CA LEU A 24 13.06 5.27 -14.52
C LEU A 24 12.48 4.13 -15.38
N GLY A 25 11.29 4.30 -15.97
CA GLY A 25 10.64 3.33 -16.83
C GLY A 25 9.76 2.30 -16.12
N PHE A 26 9.45 2.49 -14.83
CA PHE A 26 8.49 1.64 -14.13
C PHE A 26 7.06 1.93 -14.59
N GLN A 27 6.23 0.89 -14.67
CA GLN A 27 4.79 1.04 -14.75
C GLN A 27 4.25 1.37 -13.35
N VAL A 28 3.89 2.63 -13.12
CA VAL A 28 3.46 3.11 -11.80
C VAL A 28 1.94 3.15 -11.69
N HIS A 29 1.41 2.47 -10.68
CA HIS A 29 0.00 2.58 -10.26
C HIS A 29 -0.08 3.54 -9.06
N PHE A 30 -0.27 4.83 -9.34
CA PHE A 30 -0.42 5.85 -8.29
C PHE A 30 -1.90 6.05 -7.93
N VAL A 31 -2.21 5.93 -6.65
CA VAL A 31 -3.55 6.04 -6.09
C VAL A 31 -3.50 6.72 -4.73
N LYS A 32 -4.52 7.51 -4.42
CA LYS A 32 -4.65 8.25 -3.17
C LYS A 32 -6.05 8.07 -2.59
N ASP A 33 -6.19 8.29 -1.29
CA ASP A 33 -7.50 8.38 -0.60
C ASP A 33 -8.40 7.17 -0.88
N LEU A 34 -7.83 5.96 -0.81
CA LEU A 34 -8.54 4.74 -1.16
C LEU A 34 -9.47 4.26 -0.05
N SER A 35 -10.68 3.86 -0.44
CA SER A 35 -11.56 3.04 0.40
C SER A 35 -11.01 1.61 0.53
N TYR A 36 -11.42 0.86 1.56
CA TYR A 36 -11.04 -0.56 1.70
C TYR A 36 -11.29 -1.37 0.41
N LYS A 37 -12.48 -1.24 -0.18
CA LYS A 37 -12.86 -1.96 -1.39
C LYS A 37 -11.97 -1.58 -2.58
N SER A 38 -11.71 -0.29 -2.75
CA SER A 38 -10.84 0.21 -3.82
C SER A 38 -9.40 -0.27 -3.63
N MET A 39 -8.91 -0.24 -2.39
CA MET A 39 -7.58 -0.69 -2.03
C MET A 39 -7.41 -2.18 -2.29
N LYS A 40 -8.36 -3.02 -1.85
CA LYS A 40 -8.35 -4.47 -2.10
C LYS A 40 -8.37 -4.78 -3.60
N SER A 41 -9.26 -4.14 -4.35
CA SER A 41 -9.34 -4.34 -5.80
C SER A 41 -8.04 -3.94 -6.50
N MET A 42 -7.43 -2.82 -6.09
CA MET A 42 -6.17 -2.35 -6.66
C MET A 42 -5.02 -3.31 -6.32
N THR A 43 -4.90 -3.75 -5.07
CA THR A 43 -3.86 -4.70 -4.68
C THR A 43 -3.99 -6.03 -5.42
N ASP A 44 -5.22 -6.50 -5.65
CA ASP A 44 -5.46 -7.73 -6.41
C ASP A 44 -5.08 -7.56 -7.88
N GLN A 45 -5.42 -6.42 -8.49
CA GLN A 45 -5.02 -6.10 -9.86
C GLN A 45 -3.50 -5.97 -9.98
N PHE A 46 -2.86 -5.30 -9.02
CA PHE A 46 -1.42 -5.13 -8.98
C PHE A 46 -0.70 -6.47 -8.89
N VAL A 47 -1.07 -7.34 -7.94
CA VAL A 47 -0.51 -8.68 -7.81
C VAL A 47 -0.67 -9.48 -9.10
N ASN A 48 -1.81 -9.36 -9.78
CA ASN A 48 -2.04 -10.05 -11.04
C ASN A 48 -1.27 -9.49 -12.24
N SER A 49 -0.82 -8.23 -12.18
CA SER A 49 0.06 -7.64 -13.20
C SER A 49 1.52 -8.04 -13.07
N ILE A 50 1.95 -8.57 -11.91
CA ILE A 50 3.34 -8.96 -11.68
C ILE A 50 3.67 -10.18 -12.55
N GLN A 51 4.67 -10.00 -13.41
CA GLN A 51 5.28 -11.08 -14.18
C GLN A 51 6.49 -11.66 -13.43
N PRO A 52 6.89 -12.91 -13.69
CA PRO A 52 8.12 -13.45 -13.14
C PRO A 52 9.36 -12.63 -13.52
N ASP A 53 10.38 -12.63 -12.66
CA ASP A 53 11.69 -11.99 -12.86
C ASP A 53 11.67 -10.44 -13.02
N VAL A 54 10.55 -9.78 -12.66
CA VAL A 54 10.47 -8.31 -12.62
C VAL A 54 10.86 -7.74 -11.26
N ILE A 55 11.16 -6.44 -11.22
CA ILE A 55 11.34 -5.69 -9.97
C ILE A 55 9.99 -5.07 -9.58
N VAL A 56 9.57 -5.30 -8.34
CA VAL A 56 8.31 -4.78 -7.80
C VAL A 56 8.63 -3.81 -6.67
N ILE A 57 8.03 -2.62 -6.73
CA ILE A 57 8.17 -1.60 -5.68
C ILE A 57 6.78 -1.31 -5.10
N LEU A 58 6.63 -1.54 -3.80
CA LEU A 58 5.45 -1.15 -3.04
C LEU A 58 5.81 0.02 -2.14
N TYR A 59 5.24 1.19 -2.43
CA TYR A 59 5.35 2.38 -1.61
C TYR A 59 3.97 2.70 -1.01
N PHE A 60 3.91 2.81 0.31
CA PHE A 60 2.72 3.24 1.04
C PHE A 60 3.11 4.33 2.04
N SER A 61 2.36 5.43 2.03
CA SER A 61 2.46 6.47 3.07
C SER A 61 1.08 6.72 3.64
N GLY A 62 0.95 6.57 4.95
CA GLY A 62 -0.34 6.72 5.63
C GLY A 62 -0.41 5.99 6.96
N HIS A 63 -1.61 5.86 7.50
CA HIS A 63 -1.79 5.15 8.76
C HIS A 63 -1.58 3.64 8.55
N ALA A 64 -0.61 3.10 9.28
CA ALA A 64 -0.44 1.66 9.44
C ALA A 64 -0.64 1.32 10.92
N CYS A 65 -1.35 0.24 11.22
CA CYS A 65 -1.38 -0.33 12.57
C CYS A 65 -0.65 -1.67 12.58
N GLN A 66 0.10 -1.91 13.65
CA GLN A 66 0.67 -3.23 13.91
C GLN A 66 -0.27 -3.97 14.85
N PHE A 67 -0.68 -5.16 14.46
CA PHE A 67 -1.53 -6.02 15.27
C PHE A 67 -1.09 -7.48 15.13
N ASN A 68 -0.88 -8.18 16.26
CA ASN A 68 -0.35 -9.55 16.29
C ASN A 68 0.88 -9.74 15.37
N ASP A 69 1.87 -8.85 15.50
CA ASP A 69 3.11 -8.82 14.71
C ASP A 69 2.95 -8.59 13.20
N ASN A 70 1.72 -8.38 12.71
CA ASN A 70 1.44 -8.06 11.31
C ASN A 70 1.18 -6.57 11.11
N ASN A 71 1.68 -6.04 10.00
CA ASN A 71 1.42 -4.66 9.59
C ASN A 71 0.16 -4.61 8.72
N TYR A 72 -0.79 -3.76 9.11
CA TYR A 72 -2.01 -3.52 8.35
C TYR A 72 -2.01 -2.10 7.81
N LEU A 73 -2.27 -1.98 6.51
CA LEU A 73 -2.44 -0.71 5.83
C LEU A 73 -3.90 -0.27 6.01
N ILE A 74 -4.10 0.92 6.56
CA ILE A 74 -5.42 1.43 6.92
C ILE A 74 -5.99 2.27 5.76
N PRO A 75 -7.14 1.88 5.18
CA PRO A 75 -7.84 2.69 4.18
C PRO A 75 -8.39 3.99 4.77
N MET A 76 -8.66 4.98 3.92
CA MET A 76 -9.15 6.30 4.36
C MET A 76 -10.51 6.23 5.08
N ASN A 77 -11.34 5.27 4.72
CA ASN A 77 -12.70 5.09 5.26
C ASN A 77 -12.79 3.96 6.29
N ALA A 78 -11.68 3.56 6.90
CA ALA A 78 -11.72 2.55 7.95
C ALA A 78 -12.46 3.08 9.19
N ASP A 79 -13.50 2.37 9.60
CA ASP A 79 -14.11 2.52 10.92
C ASP A 79 -13.15 2.01 12.02
N GLU A 80 -13.60 1.94 13.28
CA GLU A 80 -12.80 1.38 14.37
C GLU A 80 -12.22 0.00 14.03
N ILE A 81 -10.90 -0.10 14.08
CA ILE A 81 -10.17 -1.35 13.82
C ILE A 81 -9.95 -2.08 15.13
N TRP A 82 -10.40 -3.33 15.17
CA TRP A 82 -10.19 -4.24 16.29
C TRP A 82 -10.02 -5.67 15.80
N THR A 83 -9.72 -6.57 16.72
CA THR A 83 -9.29 -7.93 16.44
C THR A 83 -10.28 -8.73 15.58
N GLY A 84 -11.57 -8.47 15.70
CA GLY A 84 -12.64 -9.18 14.99
C GLY A 84 -12.94 -8.66 13.58
N ASN A 85 -12.48 -7.46 13.21
CA ASN A 85 -12.79 -6.85 11.89
C ASN A 85 -11.56 -6.47 11.07
N VAL A 86 -10.34 -6.57 11.61
CA VAL A 86 -9.11 -6.10 10.96
C VAL A 86 -8.93 -6.63 9.52
N ASN A 87 -9.28 -7.88 9.26
CA ASN A 87 -9.15 -8.49 7.93
C ASN A 87 -10.17 -7.97 6.90
N SER A 88 -11.30 -7.42 7.35
CA SER A 88 -12.35 -6.85 6.50
C SER A 88 -12.32 -5.32 6.44
N THR A 89 -11.50 -4.67 7.28
CA THR A 89 -11.38 -3.20 7.34
C THR A 89 -10.01 -2.68 6.93
N ALA A 90 -8.97 -3.51 6.97
CA ALA A 90 -7.60 -3.14 6.62
C ALA A 90 -6.92 -4.17 5.71
N ILE A 91 -5.85 -3.75 5.03
CA ILE A 91 -5.07 -4.62 4.15
C ILE A 91 -3.87 -5.16 4.92
N ASP A 92 -3.83 -6.48 5.12
CA ASP A 92 -2.66 -7.15 5.67
C ASP A 92 -1.48 -7.04 4.69
N ALA A 93 -0.46 -6.27 5.06
CA ALA A 93 0.72 -6.05 4.24
C ALA A 93 1.54 -7.33 4.08
N GLN A 94 1.53 -8.23 5.06
CA GLN A 94 2.23 -9.50 4.99
C GLN A 94 1.57 -10.41 3.96
N ASN A 95 0.23 -10.51 3.97
CA ASN A 95 -0.50 -11.29 2.96
C ASN A 95 -0.30 -10.72 1.55
N LEU A 96 -0.29 -9.39 1.41
CA LEU A 96 0.00 -8.74 0.13
C LEU A 96 1.40 -9.12 -0.38
N ILE A 97 2.41 -9.10 0.49
CA ILE A 97 3.78 -9.48 0.11
C ILE A 97 3.88 -10.94 -0.27
N SER A 98 3.29 -11.84 0.51
CA SER A 98 3.24 -13.26 0.17
C SER A 98 2.55 -13.50 -1.19
N ALA A 99 1.50 -12.73 -1.49
CA ALA A 99 0.83 -12.79 -2.79
C ALA A 99 1.72 -12.27 -3.94
N MET A 100 2.50 -11.21 -3.72
CA MET A 100 3.49 -10.74 -4.70
C MET A 100 4.63 -11.75 -4.91
N ASP A 101 5.15 -12.32 -3.82
CA ASP A 101 6.23 -13.30 -3.84
C ASP A 101 5.86 -14.58 -4.61
N SER A 102 4.58 -14.98 -4.53
CA SER A 102 4.03 -16.10 -5.30
C SER A 102 4.10 -15.92 -6.83
N LYS A 103 4.33 -14.69 -7.31
CA LYS A 103 4.52 -14.38 -8.74
C LYS A 103 5.98 -14.51 -9.19
N HIS A 104 6.88 -14.86 -8.26
CA HIS A 104 8.32 -15.01 -8.48
C HIS A 104 8.99 -13.78 -9.09
N PRO A 105 8.79 -12.57 -8.52
CA PRO A 105 9.56 -11.41 -8.91
C PRO A 105 11.03 -11.60 -8.54
N ARG A 106 11.92 -10.88 -9.23
CA ARG A 106 13.35 -10.91 -8.95
C ARG A 106 13.70 -10.20 -7.63
N LEU A 107 12.95 -9.15 -7.32
CA LEU A 107 13.15 -8.32 -6.13
C LEU A 107 11.84 -7.61 -5.76
N ILE A 108 11.52 -7.59 -4.46
CA ILE A 108 10.44 -6.78 -3.89
C ILE A 108 11.07 -5.74 -2.97
N MET A 109 10.89 -4.45 -3.29
CA MET A 109 11.24 -3.35 -2.40
C MET A 109 9.97 -2.78 -1.77
N ARG A 110 9.96 -2.68 -0.44
CA ARG A 110 8.83 -2.12 0.32
C ARG A 110 9.29 -0.89 1.10
N ILE A 111 8.56 0.20 0.93
CA ILE A 111 8.75 1.44 1.68
C ILE A 111 7.42 1.77 2.34
N LEU A 112 7.40 1.73 3.67
CA LEU A 112 6.26 2.12 4.50
C LEU A 112 6.67 3.39 5.25
N GLY A 113 5.96 4.49 4.99
CA GLY A 113 6.18 5.81 5.61
C GLY A 113 5.01 6.29 6.45
#